data_AF-A0A852HLZ4-F1
#
_entry.id   AF-A0A852HLZ4-F1
#
_cell.length_a   1.000
_cell.length_b   1.000
_cell.length_c   1.000
_cell.angle_alpha   90.00
_cell.angle_beta   90.00
_cell.angle_gamma   90.00
#
_symmetry.space_group_name_H-M   'P 1'
#
loop_
_entity.id
_entity.type
_entity.pdbx_description
1 polymer ?
#
loop_
_entity_poly.entity_id
_entity_poly.type
_entity_poly.pdbx_seq_one_letter_code
_entity_poly.pdbx_strand_id
1 'polypeptide(L)'
;FNLQLWNNYFHLAVAFITQDSLQLENFSHAKYNKIQNKYGDMRRLIGFAIRDMWYKLGQNKICFIPGMVGPILEMTLIPEVELRKATIPIFFDMMLCEYQRTGEFKKFENEIILKLDHEVEGGRGDELYMQLFESILTECAKQHPGISSLVESFVSLVKGLLERLLDYRAVMSDESKDNRMSCTVNLL
;
A
#
# COMPACT_ATOMS: atom_id res chain seq x y z
N PHE A 1 5.68 12.07 -24.01
CA PHE A 1 5.68 11.50 -22.65
C PHE A 1 7.11 11.48 -22.14
N ASN A 2 7.41 12.10 -20.99
CA ASN A 2 8.76 12.11 -20.39
C ASN A 2 8.76 11.20 -19.16
N LEU A 3 9.22 9.96 -19.34
CA LEU A 3 9.18 8.92 -18.30
C LEU A 3 9.97 9.33 -17.05
N GLN A 4 11.19 9.86 -17.23
CA GLN A 4 12.06 10.20 -16.11
C GLN A 4 11.47 11.30 -15.24
N LEU A 5 10.85 12.32 -15.85
CA LEU A 5 10.21 13.41 -15.12
C LEU A 5 9.08 12.88 -14.23
N TRP A 6 8.20 12.03 -14.78
CA TRP A 6 7.11 11.44 -14.04
C TRP A 6 7.60 10.49 -12.94
N ASN A 7 8.66 9.72 -13.23
CA ASN A 7 9.26 8.83 -12.25
C ASN A 7 9.80 9.63 -11.05
N ASN A 8 10.56 10.70 -11.33
CA ASN A 8 11.06 11.61 -10.30
C ASN A 8 9.91 12.28 -9.53
N TYR A 9 8.83 12.68 -10.20
CA TYR A 9 7.66 13.26 -9.54
C TYR A 9 7.03 12.29 -8.53
N PHE A 10 6.74 11.04 -8.92
CA PHE A 10 6.11 10.08 -8.02
C PHE A 10 7.02 9.74 -6.85
N HIS A 11 8.31 9.47 -7.09
CA HIS A 11 9.25 9.19 -6.00
C HIS A 11 9.40 10.36 -5.04
N LEU A 12 9.49 11.60 -5.54
CA LEU A 12 9.57 12.79 -4.69
C LEU A 12 8.28 12.97 -3.87
N ALA A 13 7.12 12.80 -4.49
CA ALA A 13 5.84 12.97 -3.83
C ALA A 13 5.62 11.91 -2.75
N VAL A 14 5.97 10.65 -3.02
CA VAL A 14 5.94 9.56 -2.03
C VAL A 14 6.92 9.86 -0.89
N ALA A 15 8.18 10.17 -1.18
CA ALA A 15 9.17 10.50 -0.16
C ALA A 15 8.74 11.70 0.73
N PHE A 16 8.04 12.67 0.14
CA PHE A 16 7.49 13.79 0.89
C PHE A 16 6.42 13.35 1.90
N ILE A 17 5.49 12.48 1.52
CA ILE A 17 4.40 12.08 2.43
C ILE A 17 4.79 10.98 3.42
N THR A 18 5.83 10.20 3.12
CA THR A 18 6.33 9.12 4.00
C THR A 18 7.36 9.61 5.02
N GLN A 19 7.86 10.84 4.92
CA GLN A 19 8.83 11.38 5.88
C GLN A 19 8.28 11.42 7.32
N ASP A 20 9.13 11.15 8.31
CA ASP A 20 8.76 11.06 9.73
C ASP A 20 8.07 12.33 10.27
N SER A 21 8.45 13.50 9.76
CA SER A 21 7.88 14.78 10.19
C SER A 21 6.40 14.94 9.85
N LEU A 22 5.88 14.13 8.94
CA LEU A 22 4.47 14.11 8.54
C LEU A 22 3.69 12.90 9.09
N GLN A 23 4.33 11.97 9.80
CA GLN A 23 3.64 10.84 10.43
C GLN A 23 2.97 11.28 11.74
N LEU A 24 1.82 11.96 11.58
CA LEU A 24 1.10 12.65 12.66
C LEU A 24 0.67 11.71 13.79
N GLU A 25 0.43 10.44 13.49
CA GLU A 25 0.13 9.35 14.42
C GLU A 25 1.22 9.12 15.48
N ASN A 26 2.46 9.49 15.17
CA ASN A 26 3.60 9.35 16.09
C ASN A 26 3.74 10.55 17.04
N PHE A 27 2.89 11.58 16.90
CA PHE A 27 2.95 12.77 17.72
C PHE A 27 1.98 12.72 18.90
N SER A 28 2.31 13.47 19.96
CA SER A 28 1.38 13.69 21.05
C SER A 28 0.10 14.38 20.54
N HIS A 29 -1.04 14.11 21.19
CA HIS A 29 -2.32 14.72 20.83
C HIS A 29 -2.27 16.24 20.73
N ALA A 30 -1.54 16.92 21.62
CA ALA A 30 -1.38 18.38 21.57
C ALA A 30 -0.65 18.85 20.31
N LYS A 31 0.43 18.16 19.91
CA LYS A 31 1.18 18.48 18.69
C LYS A 31 0.37 18.13 17.44
N TYR A 32 -0.27 16.98 17.40
CA TYR A 32 -1.20 16.56 16.35
C TYR A 32 -2.27 17.64 16.09
N ASN A 33 -3.02 18.02 17.13
CA ASN A 33 -4.10 19.00 17.02
C ASN A 33 -3.59 20.38 16.55
N LYS A 34 -2.41 20.81 17.03
CA LYS A 34 -1.81 22.07 16.59
C LYS A 34 -1.45 22.07 15.11
N ILE A 35 -0.90 20.97 14.60
CA ILE A 35 -0.54 20.82 13.18
C ILE A 35 -1.82 20.75 12.35
N GLN A 36 -2.77 19.90 12.74
CA GLN A 36 -4.04 19.70 12.03
C GLN A 36 -4.83 21.00 11.90
N ASN A 37 -4.94 21.79 12.98
CA ASN A 37 -5.69 23.05 12.97
C ASN A 37 -5.00 24.13 12.12
N LYS A 38 -3.67 24.11 12.00
CA LYS A 38 -2.91 25.15 11.31
C LYS A 38 -2.69 24.85 9.82
N TYR A 39 -2.44 23.59 9.48
CA TYR A 39 -2.01 23.18 8.14
C TYR A 39 -2.88 22.07 7.53
N GLY A 40 -3.75 21.44 8.31
CA GLY A 40 -4.42 20.19 7.93
C GLY A 40 -3.43 19.03 7.79
N ASP A 41 -3.92 17.92 7.23
CA ASP A 41 -3.06 16.79 6.88
C ASP A 41 -2.53 16.96 5.44
N MET A 42 -1.27 17.41 5.35
CA MET A 42 -0.61 17.63 4.07
C MET A 42 -0.44 16.34 3.25
N ARG A 43 -0.44 15.17 3.89
CA ARG A 43 -0.31 13.88 3.19
C ARG A 43 -1.51 13.60 2.30
N ARG A 44 -2.72 14.02 2.73
CA ARG A 44 -3.94 13.91 1.91
C ARG A 44 -3.83 14.69 0.61
N LEU A 45 -3.39 15.95 0.69
CA LEU A 45 -3.29 16.83 -0.49
C LEU A 45 -2.36 16.23 -1.54
N ILE A 46 -1.18 15.77 -1.12
CA ILE A 46 -0.19 15.20 -2.03
C ILE A 46 -0.61 13.80 -2.51
N GLY A 47 -1.18 12.97 -1.64
CA GLY A 47 -1.71 11.66 -2.03
C GLY A 47 -2.82 11.74 -3.08
N PHE A 48 -3.72 12.71 -2.96
CA PHE A 48 -4.74 12.98 -3.97
C PHE A 48 -4.11 13.49 -5.28
N ALA A 49 -3.08 14.32 -5.21
CA ALA A 49 -2.34 14.73 -6.39
C ALA A 49 -1.64 13.54 -7.08
N ILE A 50 -1.02 12.63 -6.32
CA ILE A 50 -0.43 11.38 -6.85
C ILE A 50 -1.50 10.56 -7.58
N ARG A 51 -2.65 10.32 -6.94
CA ARG A 51 -3.79 9.61 -7.54
C ARG A 51 -4.23 10.27 -8.84
N ASP A 52 -4.49 11.57 -8.82
CA ASP A 52 -4.99 12.30 -9.98
C ASP A 52 -3.98 12.30 -11.13
N MET A 53 -2.68 12.41 -10.82
CA MET A 53 -1.62 12.29 -11.82
C MET A 53 -1.52 10.88 -12.38
N TRP A 54 -1.62 9.84 -11.54
CA TRP A 54 -1.61 8.44 -11.98
C TRP A 54 -2.70 8.18 -13.04
N TYR A 55 -3.93 8.62 -12.79
CA TYR A 55 -5.02 8.44 -13.76
C TYR A 55 -4.85 9.27 -15.04
N LYS A 56 -4.10 10.39 -15.00
CA LYS A 56 -3.77 11.20 -16.18
C LYS A 56 -2.68 10.59 -17.08
N LEU A 57 -1.95 9.58 -16.62
CA LEU A 57 -0.89 8.93 -17.44
C LEU A 57 -1.43 8.16 -18.65
N GLY A 58 -2.71 7.78 -18.63
CA GLY A 58 -3.34 7.02 -19.71
C GLY A 58 -2.61 5.71 -20.01
N GLN A 59 -2.29 5.46 -21.28
CA GLN A 59 -1.60 4.23 -21.71
C GLN A 59 -0.16 4.10 -21.18
N ASN A 60 0.43 5.17 -20.65
CA ASN A 60 1.81 5.17 -20.17
C ASN A 60 1.98 4.55 -18.77
N LYS A 61 0.88 4.23 -18.07
CA LYS A 61 0.91 3.62 -16.73
C LYS A 61 1.75 2.35 -16.67
N ILE A 62 1.70 1.53 -17.72
CA ILE A 62 2.47 0.28 -17.79
C ILE A 62 3.98 0.50 -17.66
N CYS A 63 4.50 1.66 -18.07
CA CYS A 63 5.93 1.98 -17.95
C CYS A 63 6.39 2.12 -16.49
N PHE A 64 5.46 2.24 -15.55
CA PHE A 64 5.73 2.35 -14.11
C PHE A 64 5.50 1.04 -13.35
N ILE A 65 5.05 -0.02 -14.02
CA ILE A 65 4.82 -1.34 -13.41
C ILE A 65 5.99 -2.26 -13.78
N PRO A 66 6.68 -2.88 -12.80
CA PRO A 66 6.36 -2.92 -11.37
C PRO A 66 6.99 -1.79 -10.52
N GLY A 67 7.87 -0.95 -11.09
CA GLY A 67 8.73 -0.03 -10.32
C GLY A 67 8.03 0.95 -9.36
N MET A 68 6.76 1.26 -9.57
CA MET A 68 5.97 2.17 -8.73
C MET A 68 5.06 1.46 -7.72
N VAL A 69 5.04 0.11 -7.71
CA VAL A 69 4.25 -0.67 -6.75
C VAL A 69 4.73 -0.41 -5.31
N GLY A 70 6.03 -0.52 -5.05
CA GLY A 70 6.62 -0.24 -3.74
C GLY A 70 6.35 1.18 -3.23
N PRO A 71 6.67 2.24 -4.00
CA PRO A 71 6.37 3.62 -3.59
C PRO A 71 4.89 3.88 -3.31
N ILE A 72 3.97 3.33 -4.11
CA ILE A 72 2.53 3.47 -3.84
C ILE A 72 2.12 2.69 -2.59
N LEU A 73 2.74 1.53 -2.33
CA LEU A 73 2.53 0.75 -1.10
C LEU A 73 2.95 1.51 0.15
N GLU A 74 4.14 2.13 0.16
CA GLU A 74 4.59 2.94 1.28
C GLU A 74 3.55 4.03 1.64
N MET A 75 2.99 4.67 0.62
CA MET A 75 1.92 5.67 0.79
C MET A 75 0.63 5.05 1.31
N THR A 76 0.20 3.89 0.81
CA THR A 76 -1.06 3.27 1.23
C THR A 76 -0.97 2.71 2.66
N LEU A 77 0.22 2.47 3.18
CA LEU A 77 0.40 1.98 4.55
C LEU A 77 0.31 3.08 5.62
N ILE A 78 0.38 4.36 5.23
CA ILE A 78 0.18 5.51 6.14
C ILE A 78 -1.19 5.37 6.82
N PRO A 79 -1.30 5.45 8.17
CA PRO A 79 -2.54 5.31 8.92
C PRO A 79 -3.42 6.55 8.85
N GLU A 80 -3.81 6.90 7.62
CA GLU A 80 -4.72 7.98 7.28
C GLU A 80 -5.80 7.42 6.35
N VAL A 81 -7.03 7.29 6.87
CA VAL A 81 -8.10 6.51 6.24
C VAL A 81 -8.50 7.03 4.87
N GLU A 82 -8.60 8.35 4.72
CA GLU A 82 -9.07 8.94 3.45
C GLU A 82 -8.00 8.86 2.35
N LEU A 83 -6.73 8.97 2.73
CA LEU A 83 -5.59 8.69 1.88
C LEU A 83 -5.62 7.23 1.41
N ARG A 84 -5.74 6.27 2.32
CA ARG A 84 -5.83 4.83 2.01
C ARG A 84 -6.94 4.54 0.99
N LYS A 85 -8.16 5.02 1.26
CA LYS A 85 -9.30 4.84 0.36
C LYS A 85 -9.06 5.44 -1.03
N ALA A 86 -8.37 6.57 -1.11
CA ALA A 86 -8.08 7.23 -2.37
C ALA A 86 -6.96 6.55 -3.17
N THR A 87 -6.01 5.89 -2.51
CA THR A 87 -4.79 5.38 -3.16
C THR A 87 -4.80 3.87 -3.39
N ILE A 88 -5.48 3.07 -2.56
CA ILE A 88 -5.62 1.61 -2.78
C ILE A 88 -6.19 1.28 -4.18
N PRO A 89 -7.18 2.00 -4.74
CA PRO A 89 -7.67 1.74 -6.10
C PRO A 89 -6.61 1.83 -7.20
N ILE A 90 -5.47 2.48 -6.95
CA ILE A 90 -4.34 2.53 -7.89
C ILE A 90 -3.78 1.13 -8.13
N PHE A 91 -3.77 0.26 -7.12
CA PHE A 91 -3.33 -1.13 -7.26
C PHE A 91 -4.24 -1.91 -8.21
N PHE A 92 -5.56 -1.72 -8.12
CA PHE A 92 -6.48 -2.32 -9.08
C PHE A 92 -6.20 -1.84 -10.50
N ASP A 93 -5.97 -0.53 -10.67
CA ASP A 93 -5.66 0.05 -11.97
C ASP A 93 -4.31 -0.46 -12.52
N MET A 94 -3.32 -0.73 -11.66
CA MET A 94 -2.07 -1.40 -12.05
C MET A 94 -2.32 -2.83 -12.55
N MET A 95 -3.09 -3.63 -11.80
CA MET A 95 -3.49 -4.99 -12.22
C MET A 95 -4.20 -4.96 -13.58
N LEU A 96 -5.15 -4.05 -13.74
CA LEU A 96 -5.92 -3.91 -14.97
C LEU A 96 -5.02 -3.50 -16.16
N CYS A 97 -4.08 -2.57 -15.95
CA CYS A 97 -3.14 -2.13 -16.98
C CYS A 97 -2.23 -3.26 -17.47
N GLU A 98 -1.74 -4.11 -16.57
CA GLU A 98 -0.93 -5.26 -16.92
C GLU A 98 -1.77 -6.33 -17.62
N TYR A 99 -2.91 -6.69 -17.04
CA TYR A 99 -3.84 -7.68 -17.58
C TYR A 99 -4.29 -7.36 -19.00
N GLN A 100 -4.61 -6.10 -19.31
CA GLN A 100 -5.00 -5.68 -20.65
C GLN A 100 -3.91 -5.91 -21.71
N ARG A 101 -2.64 -6.06 -21.31
CA ARG A 101 -1.51 -6.27 -22.23
C ARG A 101 -1.05 -7.71 -22.31
N THR A 102 -1.14 -8.47 -21.22
CA THR A 102 -0.54 -9.81 -21.12
C THR A 102 -1.56 -10.91 -20.83
N GLY A 103 -2.79 -10.57 -20.42
CA GLY A 103 -3.79 -11.52 -19.93
C GLY A 103 -3.59 -11.95 -18.47
N GLU A 104 -2.60 -11.39 -17.77
CA GLU A 104 -2.27 -11.66 -16.36
C GLU A 104 -1.66 -10.42 -15.70
N PHE A 105 -1.43 -10.41 -14.38
CA PHE A 105 -0.79 -9.30 -13.67
C PHE A 105 0.38 -9.75 -12.78
N LYS A 106 1.17 -10.72 -13.27
CA LYS A 106 2.21 -11.38 -12.47
C LYS A 106 3.32 -10.45 -12.02
N LYS A 107 3.67 -9.41 -12.77
CA LYS A 107 4.70 -8.45 -12.34
C LYS A 107 4.19 -7.62 -11.16
N PHE A 108 2.96 -7.14 -11.22
CA PHE A 108 2.31 -6.46 -10.11
C PHE A 108 2.21 -7.38 -8.88
N GLU A 109 1.67 -8.60 -9.05
CA GLU A 109 1.46 -9.58 -7.98
C GLU A 109 2.76 -9.94 -7.25
N ASN A 110 3.84 -10.20 -7.98
CA ASN A 110 5.11 -10.55 -7.36
C ASN A 110 5.73 -9.37 -6.60
N GLU A 111 5.66 -8.16 -7.17
CA GLU A 111 6.25 -6.98 -6.55
C GLU A 111 5.48 -6.57 -5.28
N ILE A 112 4.14 -6.63 -5.29
CA ILE A 112 3.35 -6.24 -4.13
C ILE A 112 3.55 -7.21 -2.95
N ILE A 113 3.65 -8.52 -3.21
CA ILE A 113 3.95 -9.52 -2.18
C ILE A 113 5.33 -9.26 -1.56
N LEU A 114 6.36 -9.14 -2.41
CA LEU A 114 7.74 -8.87 -1.97
C LEU A 114 7.85 -7.60 -1.12
N LYS A 115 7.15 -6.53 -1.53
CA LYS A 115 7.18 -5.26 -0.81
C LYS A 115 6.35 -5.29 0.46
N LEU A 116 5.20 -5.97 0.46
CA LEU A 116 4.37 -6.11 1.67
C LEU A 116 5.13 -6.79 2.82
N ASP A 117 5.85 -7.87 2.53
CA ASP A 117 6.68 -8.56 3.53
C ASP A 117 7.66 -7.58 4.20
N HIS A 118 8.44 -6.87 3.38
CA HIS A 118 9.42 -5.89 3.85
C HIS A 118 8.79 -4.75 4.68
N GLU A 119 7.66 -4.23 4.21
CA GLU A 119 7.02 -3.06 4.81
C GLU A 119 6.35 -3.39 6.15
N VAL A 120 5.71 -4.57 6.25
CA VAL A 120 5.03 -5.00 7.47
C VAL A 120 6.02 -5.46 8.53
N GLU A 121 7.11 -6.14 8.14
CA GLU A 121 8.25 -6.41 9.02
C GLU A 121 8.88 -5.11 9.55
N GLY A 122 8.88 -4.05 8.73
CA GLY A 122 9.27 -2.69 9.11
C GLY A 122 8.29 -1.98 10.05
N GLY A 123 7.24 -2.65 10.54
CA GLY A 123 6.27 -2.11 11.49
C GLY A 123 5.11 -1.34 10.88
N ARG A 124 4.97 -1.32 9.55
CA ARG A 124 3.85 -0.66 8.86
C ARG A 124 2.67 -1.61 8.64
N GLY A 125 1.51 -1.07 8.27
CA GLY A 125 0.29 -1.86 8.08
C GLY A 125 -0.42 -2.22 9.38
N ASP A 126 -1.73 -2.37 9.31
CA ASP A 126 -2.62 -2.67 10.43
C ASP A 126 -3.87 -3.42 9.93
N GLU A 127 -4.70 -3.88 10.86
CA GLU A 127 -5.93 -4.62 10.54
C GLU A 127 -6.89 -3.79 9.68
N LEU A 128 -6.96 -2.47 9.93
CA LEU A 128 -7.81 -1.57 9.14
C LEU A 128 -7.32 -1.46 7.69
N TYR A 129 -6.00 -1.43 7.46
CA TYR A 129 -5.42 -1.45 6.12
C TYR A 129 -5.81 -2.73 5.39
N MET A 130 -5.69 -3.89 6.04
CA MET A 130 -6.07 -5.18 5.48
C MET A 130 -7.55 -5.21 5.07
N GLN A 131 -8.44 -4.75 5.96
CA GLN A 131 -9.88 -4.67 5.68
C GLN A 131 -10.20 -3.71 4.51
N LEU A 132 -9.55 -2.54 4.46
CA LEU A 132 -9.71 -1.59 3.36
C LEU A 132 -9.18 -2.15 2.04
N PHE A 133 -8.02 -2.82 2.05
CA PHE A 133 -7.42 -3.45 0.88
C PHE A 133 -8.35 -4.51 0.29
N GLU A 134 -8.85 -5.43 1.13
CA GLU A 134 -9.80 -6.46 0.71
C GLU A 134 -11.10 -5.84 0.17
N SER A 135 -11.71 -4.93 0.92
CA SER A 135 -13.01 -4.34 0.57
C SER A 135 -12.95 -3.56 -0.74
N ILE A 136 -11.94 -2.70 -0.91
CA ILE A 136 -11.83 -1.82 -2.08
C ILE A 136 -11.51 -2.63 -3.33
N LEU A 137 -10.53 -3.53 -3.28
CA LEU A 137 -10.14 -4.29 -4.47
C LEU A 137 -11.23 -5.28 -4.90
N THR A 138 -11.93 -5.89 -3.95
CA THR A 138 -13.09 -6.73 -4.25
C THR A 138 -14.22 -5.93 -4.91
N GLU A 139 -14.49 -4.71 -4.44
CA GLU A 139 -15.50 -3.85 -5.05
C GLU A 139 -15.11 -3.42 -6.48
N CYS A 140 -13.83 -3.10 -6.70
CA CYS A 140 -13.31 -2.85 -8.05
C CYS A 140 -13.44 -4.09 -8.95
N ALA A 141 -13.13 -5.29 -8.44
CA ALA A 141 -13.22 -6.54 -9.19
C ALA A 141 -14.63 -6.81 -9.74
N LYS A 142 -15.67 -6.58 -8.93
CA LYS A 142 -17.08 -6.73 -9.34
C LYS A 142 -17.45 -5.90 -10.56
N GLN A 143 -16.83 -4.73 -10.73
CA GLN A 143 -17.07 -3.83 -11.87
C GLN A 143 -16.36 -4.30 -13.14
N HIS A 144 -15.45 -5.29 -13.05
CA HIS A 144 -14.65 -5.81 -14.15
C HIS A 144 -14.68 -7.35 -14.21
N PRO A 145 -15.78 -7.95 -14.73
CA PRO A 145 -15.97 -9.41 -14.71
C PRO A 145 -14.85 -10.22 -15.38
N GLY A 146 -14.15 -9.65 -16.38
CA GLY A 146 -13.08 -10.33 -17.10
C GLY A 146 -11.83 -10.64 -16.26
N ILE A 147 -11.57 -9.87 -15.21
CA ILE A 147 -10.41 -10.03 -14.31
C ILE A 147 -10.84 -10.42 -12.89
N SER A 148 -12.14 -10.40 -12.57
CA SER A 148 -12.67 -10.53 -11.21
C SER A 148 -12.14 -11.75 -10.46
N SER A 149 -12.18 -12.93 -11.09
CA SER A 149 -11.74 -14.18 -10.45
C SER A 149 -10.23 -14.18 -10.11
N LEU A 150 -9.40 -13.57 -10.96
CA LEU A 150 -7.98 -13.43 -10.71
C LEU A 150 -7.72 -12.45 -9.56
N VAL A 151 -8.44 -11.33 -9.54
CA VAL A 151 -8.32 -10.32 -8.47
C VAL A 151 -8.83 -10.88 -7.14
N GLU A 152 -9.94 -11.59 -7.10
CA GLU A 152 -10.46 -12.25 -5.89
C GLU A 152 -9.46 -13.26 -5.31
N SER A 153 -8.84 -14.08 -6.18
CA SER A 153 -7.78 -15.02 -5.79
C SER A 153 -6.57 -14.28 -5.21
N PHE A 154 -6.16 -13.19 -5.86
CA PHE A 154 -5.07 -12.32 -5.40
C PHE A 154 -5.37 -11.65 -4.05
N VAL A 155 -6.58 -11.11 -3.88
CA VAL A 155 -7.01 -10.47 -2.62
C VAL A 155 -7.00 -11.48 -1.48
N SER A 156 -7.49 -12.69 -1.70
CA SER A 156 -7.44 -13.78 -0.70
C SER A 156 -6.00 -14.13 -0.31
N LEU A 157 -5.10 -14.21 -1.30
CA LEU A 157 -3.67 -14.45 -1.06
C LEU A 157 -3.03 -13.34 -0.22
N VAL A 158 -3.20 -12.08 -0.61
CA VAL A 158 -2.60 -10.93 0.11
C VAL A 158 -3.21 -10.75 1.50
N LYS A 159 -4.50 -11.01 1.66
CA LYS A 159 -5.15 -11.03 2.98
C LYS A 159 -4.51 -12.06 3.89
N GLY A 160 -4.41 -13.31 3.44
CA GLY A 160 -3.79 -14.37 4.24
C GLY A 160 -2.32 -14.11 4.56
N LEU A 161 -1.61 -13.40 3.68
CA LEU A 161 -0.25 -12.92 3.96
C LEU A 161 -0.25 -11.84 5.05
N LEU A 162 -1.08 -10.81 4.92
CA LEU A 162 -1.21 -9.73 5.90
C LEU A 162 -1.61 -10.25 7.29
N GLU A 163 -2.57 -11.18 7.36
CA GLU A 163 -2.99 -11.83 8.62
C GLU A 163 -1.77 -12.46 9.32
N ARG A 164 -0.99 -13.28 8.60
CA ARG A 164 0.19 -13.95 9.16
C ARG A 164 1.29 -12.97 9.60
N LEU A 165 1.54 -11.93 8.81
CA LEU A 165 2.57 -10.93 9.14
C LEU A 165 2.16 -10.09 10.36
N LEU A 166 0.89 -9.71 10.45
CA LEU A 166 0.34 -8.97 11.58
C LEU A 166 0.33 -9.84 12.85
N ASP A 167 -0.04 -11.12 12.75
CA ASP A 167 0.02 -12.09 13.85
C ASP A 167 1.45 -12.29 14.34
N TYR A 168 2.41 -12.48 13.42
CA TYR A 168 3.83 -12.58 13.75
C TYR A 168 4.32 -11.34 14.50
N ARG A 169 3.93 -10.14 14.03
CA ARG A 169 4.30 -8.89 14.70
C ARG A 169 3.70 -8.77 16.10
N ALA A 170 2.45 -9.18 16.30
CA ALA A 170 1.82 -9.18 17.61
C ALA A 170 2.59 -10.06 18.60
N VAL A 171 2.92 -11.30 18.20
CA VAL A 171 3.72 -12.23 19.02
C VAL A 171 5.10 -11.66 19.34
N MET A 172 5.80 -11.10 18.34
CA MET A 172 7.13 -10.50 18.56
C MET A 172 7.10 -9.27 19.47
N SER A 173 5.99 -8.51 19.46
CA SER A 173 5.82 -7.35 20.34
C SER A 173 5.48 -7.72 21.79
N ASP A 174 4.83 -8.88 22.00
CA ASP A 174 4.46 -9.41 23.32
C ASP A 174 5.62 -10.17 24.02
N GLU A 175 6.74 -10.45 23.33
CA GLU A 175 7.88 -11.13 23.94
C GLU A 175 8.67 -10.24 24.92
N SER A 176 8.17 -10.15 26.14
CA SER A 176 8.99 -10.09 27.34
C SER A 176 9.90 -11.33 27.42
N LYS A 177 11.09 -11.27 26.81
CA LYS A 177 12.32 -12.07 27.02
C LYS A 177 12.28 -13.63 27.09
N ASP A 178 11.16 -14.33 27.24
CA ASP A 178 11.13 -15.76 27.60
C ASP A 178 10.79 -16.75 26.46
N ASN A 179 10.37 -16.30 25.27
CA ASN A 179 9.85 -17.20 24.22
C ASN A 179 10.73 -17.40 22.98
N ARG A 180 11.97 -16.88 22.98
CA ARG A 180 12.95 -17.04 21.89
C ARG A 180 13.36 -18.50 21.56
N MET A 181 12.89 -19.50 22.32
CA MET A 181 13.17 -20.92 22.08
C MET A 181 12.04 -21.71 21.41
N SER A 182 10.85 -21.15 21.19
CA SER A 182 9.74 -21.90 20.57
C SER A 182 9.51 -21.57 19.08
N CYS A 183 9.80 -20.34 18.65
CA CYS A 183 9.39 -19.86 17.32
C CYS A 183 10.30 -20.29 16.15
N THR A 184 11.44 -20.93 16.40
CA THR A 184 12.25 -21.52 15.31
C THR A 184 11.62 -22.80 14.76
N VAL A 185 10.60 -23.37 15.41
CA VAL A 185 10.03 -24.68 15.03
C VAL A 185 8.84 -24.57 14.07
N ASN A 186 8.20 -23.41 13.94
CA ASN A 186 7.03 -23.23 13.05
C ASN A 186 7.36 -22.63 11.67
N LEU A 187 8.64 -22.40 11.38
CA LEU A 187 9.15 -21.90 10.09
C LEU A 187 9.92 -22.98 9.29
N LEU A 188 9.89 -24.24 9.75
CA LEU A 188 10.42 -25.41 9.04
C LEU A 188 9.29 -26.28 8.50
#